data_AF-A0A9X0H492-F1
#
_entry.id   AF-A0A9X0H492-F1
#
_cell.length_a   1.000
_cell.length_b   1.000
_cell.length_c   1.000
_cell.angle_alpha   90.00
_cell.angle_beta   90.00
_cell.angle_gamma   90.00
#
_symmetry.space_group_name_H-M   'P 1'
#
loop_
_entity.id
_entity.type
_entity.pdbx_description
1 polymer ?
#
loop_
_entity_poly.entity_id
_entity_poly.type
_entity_poly.pdbx_seq_one_letter_code
_entity_poly.pdbx_strand_id
1 'polypeptide(L)'
;MNSLPDLDQMTPDQLRALAAQLMSKVDTMGRKIQRDETIIEQLTHEIAILKRHRFAKRSEQISPDQGNLLDDLLNTDLEAIDAELSALQPEPAPGKTRQQPKRAPLPPQFPRTVIHHEPENTQCACGCQLQRIGEDVSEKLDYTPGVFTVEQHVRGKWACRQCETLIQAPVPAQVIDKGIPTAGLLAHVMVAKFADHLPLYRQEKIFGRAGLAIARSTLAQWVGQTGVQLQPLVDALREVVLAQRVVHADETPVQMLAPGQKKTHRAYVWAYCTTPFTAVEAVV
;
A
#
# COMPACT_ATOMS: atom_id res chain seq x y z
N MET A 1 -8.49 54.25 -52.42
CA MET A 1 -9.04 55.28 -53.33
C MET A 1 -10.54 55.06 -53.43
N ASN A 2 -11.32 55.69 -52.55
CA ASN A 2 -12.77 55.82 -52.70
C ASN A 2 -13.06 57.29 -52.45
N SER A 3 -13.14 58.08 -53.52
CA SER A 3 -13.62 59.46 -53.43
C SER A 3 -15.07 59.39 -52.98
N LEU A 4 -15.37 59.95 -51.81
CA LEU A 4 -16.75 60.09 -51.35
C LEU A 4 -17.49 60.97 -52.38
N PRO A 5 -18.70 60.57 -52.81
CA PRO A 5 -19.47 61.39 -53.75
C PRO A 5 -19.73 62.77 -53.12
N ASP A 6 -19.50 63.83 -53.90
CA ASP A 6 -19.75 65.21 -53.49
C ASP A 6 -21.26 65.45 -53.44
N LEU A 7 -21.81 65.43 -52.22
CA LEU A 7 -23.26 65.43 -51.96
C LEU A 7 -23.92 66.74 -52.39
N ASP A 8 -23.14 67.82 -52.50
CA ASP A 8 -23.63 69.16 -52.84
C ASP A 8 -23.97 69.31 -54.34
N GLN A 9 -23.53 68.36 -55.18
CA GLN A 9 -23.78 68.37 -56.63
C GLN A 9 -24.92 67.41 -57.05
N MET A 10 -25.54 66.71 -56.11
CA MET A 10 -26.55 65.69 -56.40
C MET A 10 -27.96 66.27 -56.41
N THR A 11 -28.79 65.85 -57.38
CA THR A 11 -30.21 66.23 -57.38
C THR A 11 -30.96 65.55 -56.23
N PRO A 12 -32.11 66.09 -55.79
CA PRO A 12 -32.92 65.48 -54.73
C PRO A 12 -33.27 64.00 -54.99
N ASP A 13 -33.46 63.61 -56.25
CA ASP A 13 -33.74 62.21 -56.62
C ASP A 13 -32.51 61.31 -56.54
N GLN A 14 -31.32 61.83 -56.89
CA GLN A 14 -30.06 61.13 -56.73
C GLN A 14 -29.72 60.90 -55.24
N LEU A 15 -30.01 61.88 -54.38
CA LEU A 15 -29.84 61.74 -52.94
C LEU A 15 -30.80 60.69 -52.34
N ARG A 16 -32.06 60.64 -52.80
CA ARG A 16 -33.03 59.60 -52.37
C ARG A 16 -32.58 58.20 -52.81
N ALA A 17 -32.08 58.05 -54.03
CA ALA A 17 -31.55 56.79 -54.54
C ALA A 17 -30.32 56.32 -53.74
N LEU A 18 -29.39 57.24 -53.42
CA LEU A 18 -28.22 56.93 -52.59
C LEU A 18 -28.64 56.54 -51.16
N ALA A 19 -29.60 57.25 -50.56
CA ALA A 19 -30.12 56.93 -49.23
C ALA A 19 -30.77 55.53 -49.21
N ALA A 20 -31.57 55.18 -50.22
CA ALA A 20 -32.15 53.84 -50.35
C ALA A 20 -31.08 52.75 -50.51
N GLN A 21 -30.03 53.02 -51.29
CA GLN A 21 -28.91 52.09 -51.47
C GLN A 21 -28.11 51.90 -50.17
N LEU A 22 -27.86 52.98 -49.42
CA LEU A 22 -27.17 52.92 -48.12
C LEU A 22 -28.03 52.19 -47.09
N MET A 23 -29.33 52.45 -47.03
CA MET A 23 -30.26 51.72 -46.15
C MET A 23 -30.27 50.22 -46.44
N SER A 24 -30.33 49.84 -47.72
CA SER A 24 -30.24 48.43 -48.15
C SER A 24 -28.89 47.79 -47.78
N LYS A 25 -27.79 48.54 -47.93
CA LYS A 25 -26.45 48.07 -47.55
C LYS A 25 -26.31 47.90 -46.04
N VAL A 26 -26.85 48.83 -45.24
CA VAL A 26 -26.87 48.75 -43.78
C VAL A 26 -27.70 47.55 -43.32
N ASP A 27 -28.86 47.30 -43.92
CA ASP A 27 -29.68 46.12 -43.60
C ASP A 27 -28.96 44.81 -43.95
N THR A 28 -28.32 44.75 -45.13
CA THR A 28 -27.53 43.59 -45.54
C THR A 28 -26.34 43.34 -44.59
N MET A 29 -25.65 44.39 -44.17
CA MET A 29 -24.57 44.30 -43.18
C MET A 29 -25.10 43.88 -41.80
N GLY A 30 -26.25 44.41 -41.37
CA GLY A 30 -26.89 44.04 -40.12
C GLY A 30 -27.25 42.54 -40.07
N ARG A 31 -27.84 42.01 -41.14
CA ARG A 31 -28.12 40.56 -41.26
C ARG A 31 -26.85 39.72 -41.24
N LYS A 32 -25.76 40.20 -41.82
CA LYS A 32 -24.46 39.51 -41.80
C LYS A 32 -23.88 39.48 -40.38
N ILE A 33 -23.89 40.62 -39.68
CA ILE A 33 -23.41 40.71 -38.28
C ILE A 33 -24.19 39.75 -37.40
N GLN A 34 -25.53 39.74 -37.50
CA GLN A 34 -26.37 38.85 -36.70
C GLN A 34 -26.08 37.36 -36.99
N ARG A 35 -25.81 37.01 -38.26
CA ARG A 35 -25.40 35.66 -38.65
C ARG A 35 -24.05 35.28 -38.07
N ASP A 36 -23.07 36.17 -38.18
CA ASP A 36 -21.70 35.94 -37.68
C ASP A 36 -21.70 35.82 -36.14
N GLU A 37 -22.48 36.64 -35.43
CA GLU A 37 -22.69 36.53 -33.97
C GLU A 37 -23.28 35.17 -33.58
N THR A 38 -24.31 34.70 -34.28
CA THR A 38 -24.92 33.39 -34.02
C THR A 38 -23.91 32.24 -34.21
N ILE A 39 -23.07 32.33 -35.26
CA ILE A 39 -22.03 31.32 -35.52
C ILE A 39 -20.95 31.36 -34.43
N ILE A 40 -20.55 32.56 -33.98
CA ILE A 40 -19.58 32.71 -32.89
C ILE A 40 -20.11 32.10 -31.61
N GLU A 41 -21.38 32.33 -31.26
CA GLU A 41 -22.02 31.71 -30.09
C GLU A 41 -22.02 30.18 -30.19
N GLN A 42 -22.41 29.63 -31.34
CA GLN A 42 -22.40 28.19 -31.58
C GLN A 42 -21.00 27.58 -31.42
N LEU A 43 -19.99 28.15 -32.11
CA LEU A 43 -18.62 27.65 -32.05
C LEU A 43 -18.03 27.79 -30.64
N THR A 44 -18.35 28.88 -29.94
CA THR A 44 -17.91 29.08 -28.55
C THR A 44 -18.48 28.00 -27.64
N HIS A 45 -19.75 27.64 -27.82
CA HIS A 45 -20.41 26.57 -27.08
C HIS A 45 -19.78 25.19 -27.36
N GLU A 46 -19.57 24.86 -28.64
CA GLU A 46 -18.92 23.61 -29.05
C GLU A 46 -17.48 23.50 -28.49
N ILE A 47 -16.70 24.57 -28.55
CA ILE A 47 -15.35 24.63 -27.96
C ILE A 47 -15.42 24.44 -26.44
N ALA A 48 -16.41 25.02 -25.76
CA ALA A 48 -16.57 24.83 -24.32
C ALA A 48 -16.89 23.36 -23.97
N ILE A 49 -17.75 22.70 -24.76
CA ILE A 49 -18.06 21.26 -24.61
C ILE A 49 -16.81 20.41 -24.86
N LEU A 50 -16.09 20.63 -25.96
CA LEU A 50 -14.87 19.89 -26.29
C LEU A 50 -13.77 20.11 -25.25
N LYS A 51 -13.62 21.34 -24.74
CA LYS A 51 -12.69 21.63 -23.63
C LYS A 51 -13.12 20.92 -22.35
N ARG A 52 -14.42 20.81 -22.05
CA ARG A 52 -14.89 19.97 -20.94
C ARG A 52 -14.60 18.49 -21.19
N HIS A 53 -14.89 17.93 -22.36
CA HIS A 53 -14.59 16.52 -22.62
C HIS A 53 -13.09 16.20 -22.57
N ARG A 54 -12.23 17.12 -23.05
CA ARG A 54 -10.78 16.90 -23.12
C ARG A 54 -10.01 17.29 -21.86
N PHE A 55 -10.49 18.31 -21.14
CA PHE A 55 -9.78 18.91 -19.99
C PHE A 55 -10.62 19.00 -18.71
N ALA A 56 -11.90 18.59 -18.70
CA ALA A 56 -12.58 18.43 -17.42
C ALA A 56 -11.89 17.29 -16.65
N LYS A 57 -11.64 17.57 -15.38
CA LYS A 57 -11.13 16.61 -14.41
C LYS A 57 -12.06 15.39 -14.42
N ARG A 58 -11.55 14.25 -14.90
CA ARG A 58 -12.11 12.95 -14.51
C ARG A 58 -11.98 12.90 -13.00
N SER A 59 -13.10 12.89 -12.28
CA SER A 59 -13.22 13.10 -10.84
C SER A 59 -12.57 12.01 -9.96
N GLU A 60 -11.61 11.25 -10.48
CA GLU A 60 -10.97 10.13 -9.78
C GLU A 60 -9.43 10.18 -9.80
N GLN A 61 -8.81 11.17 -10.45
CA GLN A 61 -7.37 11.38 -10.30
C GLN A 61 -7.10 12.51 -9.31
N ILE A 62 -6.71 12.12 -8.10
CA ILE A 62 -6.03 12.99 -7.12
C ILE A 62 -4.86 13.65 -7.86
N SER A 63 -4.79 14.99 -7.86
CA SER A 63 -3.67 15.65 -8.54
C SER A 63 -2.36 15.30 -7.81
N PRO A 64 -1.23 15.18 -8.53
CA PRO A 64 0.07 14.95 -7.91
C PRO A 64 0.36 15.97 -6.80
N ASP A 65 -0.06 17.23 -7.00
CA ASP A 65 0.07 18.28 -6.00
C ASP A 65 -0.82 18.10 -4.75
N GLN A 66 -1.97 17.42 -4.85
CA GLN A 66 -2.79 17.07 -3.68
C GLN A 66 -2.28 15.83 -2.95
N GLY A 67 -1.71 14.85 -3.68
CA GLY A 67 -0.95 13.75 -3.09
C GLY A 67 0.29 14.25 -2.35
N ASN A 68 1.01 15.19 -2.96
CA ASN A 68 2.15 15.87 -2.34
C ASN A 68 1.71 16.72 -1.15
N LEU A 69 0.53 17.36 -1.18
CA LEU A 69 0.05 18.11 0.00
C LEU A 69 -0.24 17.18 1.20
N LEU A 70 -0.77 15.98 0.94
CA LEU A 70 -1.00 14.97 1.98
C LEU A 70 0.32 14.34 2.46
N ASP A 71 1.26 14.06 1.56
CA ASP A 71 2.58 13.54 1.90
C ASP A 71 3.46 14.60 2.59
N ASP A 72 3.34 15.88 2.23
CA ASP A 72 4.01 17.00 2.90
C ASP A 72 3.37 17.28 4.26
N LEU A 73 2.05 17.19 4.40
CA LEU A 73 1.39 17.27 5.72
C LEU A 73 1.81 16.09 6.61
N LEU A 74 1.87 14.87 6.05
CA LEU A 74 2.33 13.70 6.77
C LEU A 74 3.83 13.77 7.11
N ASN A 75 4.67 14.29 6.22
CA ASN A 75 6.10 14.51 6.50
C ASN A 75 6.29 15.63 7.51
N THR A 76 5.53 16.72 7.44
CA THR A 76 5.58 17.82 8.42
C THR A 76 5.13 17.32 9.79
N ASP A 77 4.07 16.50 9.86
CA ASP A 77 3.63 15.87 11.11
C ASP A 77 4.66 14.85 11.63
N LEU A 78 5.29 14.07 10.74
CA LEU A 78 6.35 13.13 11.11
C LEU A 78 7.61 13.84 11.59
N GLU A 79 8.01 14.94 10.94
CA GLU A 79 9.13 15.78 11.33
C GLU A 79 8.85 16.52 12.65
N ALA A 80 7.61 16.97 12.87
CA ALA A 80 7.19 17.55 14.14
C ALA A 80 7.25 16.51 15.28
N ILE A 81 6.78 15.27 15.03
CA ILE A 81 6.88 14.17 15.98
C ILE A 81 8.35 13.78 16.23
N ASP A 82 9.19 13.70 15.20
CA ASP A 82 10.63 13.42 15.36
C ASP A 82 11.36 14.55 16.10
N ALA A 83 10.96 15.81 15.89
CA ALA A 83 11.50 16.95 16.63
C ALA A 83 11.06 16.94 18.11
N GLU A 84 9.80 16.61 18.42
CA GLU A 84 9.34 16.41 19.79
C GLU A 84 10.04 15.22 20.46
N LEU A 85 10.20 14.10 19.75
CA LEU A 85 10.94 12.93 20.23
C LEU A 85 12.43 13.24 20.45
N SER A 86 13.02 14.10 19.62
CA SER A 86 14.42 14.54 19.76
C SER A 86 14.60 15.54 20.90
N ALA A 87 13.63 16.42 21.14
CA ALA A 87 13.62 17.33 22.30
C ALA A 87 13.40 16.59 23.63
N LEU A 88 12.74 15.44 23.59
CA LEU A 88 12.58 14.51 24.72
C LEU A 88 13.75 13.52 24.87
N GLN A 89 14.69 13.47 23.92
CA GLN A 89 15.92 12.70 24.06
C GLN A 89 16.92 13.49 24.91
N PRO A 90 17.37 12.95 26.06
CA PRO A 90 18.47 13.58 26.79
C PRO A 90 19.75 13.53 25.93
N GLU A 91 20.50 14.63 25.92
CA GLU A 91 21.83 14.76 25.29
C GLU A 91 22.66 13.48 25.49
N PRO A 92 23.32 12.96 24.44
CA PRO A 92 24.04 11.70 24.52
C PRO A 92 25.23 11.86 25.44
N ALA A 93 25.08 11.40 26.68
CA ALA A 93 26.19 11.21 27.60
C ALA A 93 27.26 10.33 26.90
N PRO A 94 28.52 10.77 26.82
CA PRO A 94 29.55 10.00 26.14
C PRO A 94 29.79 8.71 26.92
N GLY A 95 29.55 7.56 26.27
CA GLY A 95 29.96 6.26 26.79
C GLY A 95 28.86 5.26 27.16
N LYS A 96 27.70 5.24 26.50
CA LYS A 96 26.83 4.05 26.60
C LYS A 96 27.26 3.00 25.58
N THR A 97 27.91 1.95 26.07
CA THR A 97 28.03 0.66 25.38
C THR A 97 26.67 0.30 24.78
N ARG A 98 26.63 0.00 23.47
CA ARG A 98 25.41 -0.48 22.80
C ARG A 98 24.89 -1.70 23.56
N GLN A 99 23.88 -1.49 24.40
CA GLN A 99 23.21 -2.58 25.08
C GLN A 99 22.52 -3.40 24.00
N GLN A 100 22.91 -4.67 23.87
CA GLN A 100 22.18 -5.60 23.01
C GLN A 100 20.71 -5.60 23.47
N PRO A 101 19.74 -5.32 22.60
CA PRO A 101 18.33 -5.33 22.98
C PRO A 101 17.99 -6.75 23.44
N LYS A 102 17.77 -6.90 24.75
CA LYS A 102 17.25 -8.14 25.33
C LYS A 102 15.78 -8.26 24.96
N ARG A 103 15.35 -9.46 24.56
CA ARG A 103 13.94 -9.74 24.28
C ARG A 103 13.14 -9.47 25.55
N ALA A 104 12.24 -8.50 25.49
CA ALA A 104 11.30 -8.24 26.57
C ALA A 104 10.28 -9.39 26.64
N PRO A 105 9.87 -9.81 27.84
CA PRO A 105 8.78 -10.79 27.99
C PRO A 105 7.48 -10.22 27.44
N LEU A 106 6.59 -11.09 26.94
CA LEU A 106 5.27 -10.67 26.48
C LEU A 106 4.41 -10.22 27.67
N PRO A 107 3.52 -9.23 27.47
CA PRO A 107 2.73 -8.69 28.57
C PRO A 107 1.92 -9.77 29.33
N PRO A 108 1.91 -9.75 30.67
CA PRO A 108 1.26 -10.78 31.48
C PRO A 108 -0.27 -10.75 31.36
N GLN A 109 -0.85 -9.61 30.98
CA GLN A 109 -2.31 -9.44 30.85
C GLN A 109 -2.90 -10.16 29.63
N PHE A 110 -2.08 -10.57 28.65
CA PHE A 110 -2.60 -11.26 27.48
C PHE A 110 -3.03 -12.70 27.82
N PRO A 111 -4.22 -13.13 27.33
CA PRO A 111 -4.71 -14.49 27.53
C PRO A 111 -3.71 -15.49 26.96
N ARG A 112 -3.35 -16.48 27.78
CA ARG A 112 -2.38 -17.53 27.44
C ARG A 112 -3.09 -18.85 27.20
N THR A 113 -2.86 -19.44 26.04
CA THR A 113 -3.27 -20.81 25.72
C THR A 113 -2.05 -21.72 25.84
N VAL A 114 -2.11 -22.69 26.75
CA VAL A 114 -1.01 -23.64 26.97
C VAL A 114 -1.11 -24.80 25.98
N ILE A 115 -0.03 -25.03 25.23
CA ILE A 115 0.08 -26.10 24.23
C ILE A 115 1.19 -27.04 24.67
N HIS A 116 0.81 -28.27 25.03
CA HIS A 116 1.75 -29.29 25.48
C HIS A 116 2.30 -30.09 24.29
N HIS A 117 3.62 -30.22 24.25
CA HIS A 117 4.36 -31.02 23.28
C HIS A 117 5.06 -32.15 24.05
N GLU A 118 4.40 -33.31 24.08
CA GLU A 118 4.90 -34.49 24.77
C GLU A 118 5.28 -35.59 23.75
N PRO A 119 6.23 -36.48 24.06
CA PRO A 119 6.56 -37.60 23.19
C PRO A 119 5.35 -38.53 23.02
N GLU A 120 5.14 -39.04 21.80
CA GLU A 120 4.05 -39.99 21.50
C GLU A 120 4.15 -41.29 22.33
N ASN A 121 5.38 -41.72 22.61
CA ASN A 121 5.66 -42.87 23.45
C ASN A 121 6.55 -42.47 24.62
N THR A 122 6.09 -42.79 25.84
CA THR A 122 6.84 -42.57 27.08
C THR A 122 7.62 -43.81 27.55
N GLN A 123 7.69 -44.86 26.72
CA GLN A 123 8.58 -45.99 26.91
C GLN A 123 9.90 -45.77 26.18
N CYS A 124 10.99 -46.02 26.88
CA CYS A 124 12.33 -45.97 26.31
C CYS A 124 12.61 -47.24 25.48
N ALA A 125 13.55 -47.16 24.54
CA ALA A 125 14.03 -48.32 23.78
C ALA A 125 14.59 -49.45 24.66
N CYS A 126 15.03 -49.15 25.89
CA CYS A 126 15.47 -50.14 26.87
C CYS A 126 14.32 -50.82 27.64
N GLY A 127 13.05 -50.49 27.36
CA GLY A 127 11.87 -51.06 28.01
C GLY A 127 11.42 -50.36 29.30
N CYS A 128 12.15 -49.34 29.76
CA CYS A 128 11.77 -48.55 30.93
C CYS A 128 10.74 -47.46 30.65
N GLN A 129 9.93 -47.14 31.66
CA GLN A 129 9.10 -45.94 31.66
C GLN A 129 9.97 -44.68 31.82
N LEU A 130 9.84 -43.73 30.90
CA LEU A 130 10.50 -42.43 30.97
C LEU A 130 9.92 -41.60 32.12
N GLN A 131 10.77 -40.78 32.73
CA GLN A 131 10.37 -39.83 33.76
C GLN A 131 10.52 -38.39 33.25
N ARG A 132 9.50 -37.56 33.52
CA ARG A 132 9.53 -36.12 33.23
C ARG A 132 10.47 -35.44 34.22
N ILE A 133 11.59 -34.90 33.72
CA ILE A 133 12.63 -34.25 34.54
C ILE A 133 12.58 -32.72 34.51
N GLY A 134 11.82 -32.15 33.58
CA GLY A 134 11.68 -30.72 33.42
C GLY A 134 10.90 -30.36 32.17
N GLU A 135 10.88 -29.07 31.83
CA GLU A 135 10.21 -28.56 30.64
C GLU A 135 10.93 -27.33 30.09
N ASP A 136 10.79 -27.11 28.79
CA ASP A 136 11.12 -25.83 28.16
C ASP A 136 9.82 -25.13 27.78
N VAL A 137 9.71 -23.85 28.15
CA VAL A 137 8.55 -23.02 27.84
C VAL A 137 8.95 -21.93 26.86
N SER A 138 8.18 -21.79 25.78
CA SER A 138 8.35 -20.70 24.81
C SER A 138 7.01 -20.04 24.53
N GLU A 139 6.99 -18.72 24.52
CA GLU A 139 5.78 -17.94 24.23
C GLU A 139 5.81 -17.43 22.79
N LYS A 140 4.64 -17.44 22.14
CA LYS A 140 4.38 -16.87 20.82
C LYS A 140 3.21 -15.91 20.89
N LEU A 141 3.31 -14.81 20.16
CA LEU A 141 2.27 -13.80 20.09
C LEU A 141 1.39 -14.05 18.87
N ASP A 142 0.09 -14.19 19.11
CA ASP A 142 -0.93 -14.26 18.07
C ASP A 142 -1.86 -13.06 18.14
N TYR A 143 -2.59 -12.81 17.05
CA TYR A 143 -3.48 -11.68 16.96
C TYR A 143 -4.76 -12.04 16.21
N THR A 144 -5.87 -11.96 16.93
CA THR A 144 -7.20 -11.84 16.34
C THR A 144 -7.56 -10.36 16.36
N PRO A 145 -8.15 -9.76 15.31
CA PRO A 145 -8.44 -8.33 15.25
C PRO A 145 -8.99 -7.73 16.57
N GLY A 146 -8.19 -6.88 17.20
CA GLY A 146 -8.50 -6.21 18.47
C GLY A 146 -8.01 -6.92 19.75
N VAL A 147 -7.52 -8.17 19.67
CA VAL A 147 -7.13 -8.97 20.83
C VAL A 147 -5.81 -9.71 20.56
N PHE A 148 -4.80 -9.41 21.37
CA PHE A 148 -3.59 -10.23 21.44
C PHE A 148 -3.79 -11.46 22.33
N THR A 149 -3.34 -12.60 21.84
CA THR A 149 -3.30 -13.88 22.56
C THR A 149 -1.86 -14.38 22.57
N VAL A 150 -1.52 -15.20 23.57
CA VAL A 150 -0.19 -15.80 23.69
C VAL A 150 -0.32 -17.31 23.67
N GLU A 151 0.34 -17.96 22.73
CA GLU A 151 0.51 -19.42 22.73
C GLU A 151 1.74 -19.77 23.56
N GLN A 152 1.53 -20.48 24.66
CA GLN A 152 2.60 -20.95 25.53
C GLN A 152 2.90 -22.42 25.20
N HIS A 153 3.96 -22.65 24.44
CA HIS A 153 4.40 -23.98 24.06
C HIS A 153 5.28 -24.57 25.17
N VAL A 154 4.79 -25.64 25.80
CA VAL A 154 5.47 -26.38 26.87
C VAL A 154 5.98 -27.70 26.33
N ARG A 155 7.31 -27.89 26.31
CA ARG A 155 7.97 -29.11 25.81
C ARG A 155 8.58 -29.88 26.97
N GLY A 156 7.97 -31.01 27.32
CA GLY A 156 8.45 -31.88 28.41
C GLY A 156 9.79 -32.53 28.08
N LYS A 157 10.74 -32.46 29.02
CA LYS A 157 12.01 -33.19 28.99
C LYS A 157 11.84 -34.52 29.71
N TRP A 158 12.03 -35.61 29.00
CA TRP A 158 11.86 -36.97 29.50
C TRP A 158 13.19 -37.69 29.52
N ALA A 159 13.53 -38.32 30.63
CA ALA A 159 14.77 -39.07 30.76
C ALA A 159 14.52 -40.51 31.22
N CYS A 160 15.30 -41.44 30.68
CA CYS A 160 15.42 -42.77 31.23
C CYS A 160 16.53 -42.80 32.29
N ARG A 161 16.25 -43.33 33.49
CA ARG A 161 17.27 -43.46 34.54
C ARG A 161 18.27 -44.62 34.33
N GLN A 162 17.94 -45.61 33.52
CA GLN A 162 18.80 -46.77 33.30
C GLN A 162 19.83 -46.55 32.18
N CYS A 163 19.40 -45.97 31.05
CA CYS A 163 20.26 -45.74 29.89
C CYS A 163 20.57 -44.27 29.64
N GLU A 164 20.22 -43.39 30.59
CA GLU A 164 20.51 -41.94 30.59
C GLU A 164 20.06 -41.20 29.31
N THR A 165 19.09 -41.77 28.59
CA THR A 165 18.61 -41.19 27.33
C THR A 165 17.60 -40.09 27.59
N LEU A 166 17.84 -38.90 27.01
CA LEU A 166 16.95 -37.75 27.04
C LEU A 166 16.11 -37.68 25.76
N ILE A 167 14.79 -37.61 25.92
CA ILE A 167 13.80 -37.52 24.85
C ILE A 167 12.98 -36.24 25.09
N GLN A 168 12.78 -35.46 24.04
CA GLN A 168 11.94 -34.27 24.05
C GLN A 168 11.27 -34.16 22.68
N ALA A 169 9.96 -33.83 22.66
CA ALA A 169 9.26 -33.57 21.41
C ALA A 169 9.97 -32.45 20.63
N PRO A 170 10.19 -32.56 19.30
CA PRO A 170 10.90 -31.54 18.53
C PRO A 170 10.17 -30.20 18.56
N VAL A 171 10.88 -29.10 18.26
CA VAL A 171 10.23 -27.80 18.11
C VAL A 171 9.38 -27.83 16.84
N PRO A 172 8.08 -27.49 16.90
CA PRO A 172 7.26 -27.38 15.70
C PRO A 172 7.87 -26.37 14.72
N ALA A 173 7.82 -26.69 13.43
CA ALA A 173 8.29 -25.79 12.39
C ALA A 173 7.54 -24.45 12.45
N GLN A 174 8.25 -23.36 12.24
CA GLN A 174 7.72 -22.00 12.30
C GLN A 174 8.12 -21.23 11.05
N VAL A 175 7.30 -20.29 10.63
CA VAL A 175 7.60 -19.41 9.49
C VAL A 175 8.88 -18.62 9.76
N ILE A 176 9.01 -18.08 10.97
CA ILE A 176 10.21 -17.37 11.42
C ILE A 176 10.82 -18.12 12.60
N ASP A 177 11.97 -18.75 12.36
CA ASP A 177 12.72 -19.46 13.39
C ASP A 177 13.06 -18.55 14.57
N LYS A 178 12.72 -19.02 15.78
CA LYS A 178 12.91 -18.28 17.04
C LYS A 178 12.20 -16.92 17.04
N GLY A 179 11.27 -16.67 16.12
CA GLY A 179 10.44 -15.47 16.07
C GLY A 179 9.44 -15.44 17.23
N ILE A 180 8.96 -14.25 17.56
CA ILE A 180 7.83 -14.08 18.49
C ILE A 180 6.47 -14.35 17.82
N PRO A 181 6.22 -14.00 16.54
CA PRO A 181 4.86 -14.09 16.00
C PRO A 181 4.49 -15.53 15.65
N THR A 182 3.20 -15.85 15.81
CA THR A 182 2.58 -17.03 15.21
C THR A 182 2.38 -16.83 13.71
N ALA A 183 2.02 -17.91 13.00
CA ALA A 183 1.60 -17.81 11.61
C ALA A 183 0.35 -16.93 11.43
N GLY A 184 -0.57 -16.93 12.40
CA GLY A 184 -1.78 -16.10 12.40
C GLY A 184 -1.47 -14.60 12.41
N LEU A 185 -0.60 -14.15 13.33
CA LEU A 185 -0.15 -12.76 13.37
C LEU A 185 0.59 -12.36 12.09
N LEU A 186 1.46 -13.21 11.55
CA LEU A 186 2.15 -12.93 10.28
C LEU A 186 1.15 -12.80 9.13
N ALA A 187 0.18 -13.72 9.03
CA ALA A 187 -0.87 -13.64 8.02
C ALA A 187 -1.67 -12.35 8.13
N HIS A 188 -2.06 -11.94 9.35
CA HIS A 188 -2.76 -10.69 9.57
C HIS A 188 -1.94 -9.48 9.09
N VAL A 189 -0.66 -9.40 9.46
CA VAL A 189 0.22 -8.29 9.05
C VAL A 189 0.35 -8.22 7.52
N MET A 190 0.49 -9.38 6.86
CA MET A 190 0.62 -9.46 5.40
C MET A 190 -0.67 -9.04 4.70
N VAL A 191 -1.82 -9.59 5.10
CA VAL A 191 -3.13 -9.25 4.51
C VAL A 191 -3.44 -7.78 4.74
N ALA A 192 -3.29 -7.29 5.98
CA ALA A 192 -3.54 -5.90 6.28
C ALA A 192 -2.64 -4.97 5.45
N LYS A 193 -1.35 -5.32 5.27
CA LYS A 193 -0.42 -4.49 4.50
C LYS A 193 -0.74 -4.47 3.00
N PHE A 194 -0.98 -5.63 2.41
CA PHE A 194 -1.01 -5.78 0.95
C PHE A 194 -2.42 -5.83 0.37
N ALA A 195 -3.37 -6.48 1.04
CA ALA A 195 -4.76 -6.54 0.59
C ALA A 195 -5.57 -5.32 1.08
N ASP A 196 -5.40 -4.93 2.34
CA ASP A 196 -6.18 -3.82 2.93
C ASP A 196 -5.45 -2.46 2.84
N HIS A 197 -4.30 -2.42 2.19
CA HIS A 197 -3.48 -1.21 2.01
C HIS A 197 -3.16 -0.47 3.33
N LEU A 198 -2.96 -1.20 4.43
CA LEU A 198 -2.72 -0.65 5.76
C LEU A 198 -1.21 -0.50 6.02
N PRO A 199 -0.65 0.73 6.02
CA PRO A 199 0.78 0.92 6.21
C PRO A 199 1.25 0.45 7.59
N LEU A 200 2.50 -0.02 7.69
CA LEU A 200 3.05 -0.61 8.91
C LEU A 200 3.03 0.32 10.13
N TYR A 201 3.26 1.63 9.94
CA TYR A 201 3.16 2.59 11.04
C TYR A 201 1.72 2.68 11.60
N ARG A 202 0.72 2.45 10.76
CA ARG A 202 -0.69 2.46 11.18
C ARG A 202 -1.04 1.17 11.91
N GLN A 203 -0.51 0.04 11.44
CA GLN A 203 -0.60 -1.25 12.14
C GLN A 203 0.04 -1.18 13.54
N GLU A 204 1.23 -0.60 13.66
CA GLU A 204 1.89 -0.36 14.95
C GLU A 204 0.97 0.42 15.93
N LYS A 205 0.33 1.50 15.47
CA LYS A 205 -0.63 2.26 16.29
C LYS A 205 -1.87 1.43 16.66
N ILE A 206 -2.36 0.59 15.75
CA ILE A 206 -3.50 -0.32 16.01
C ILE A 206 -3.13 -1.34 17.09
N PHE A 207 -1.97 -1.99 16.94
CA PHE A 207 -1.46 -2.94 17.93
C PHE A 207 -1.19 -2.26 19.28
N GLY A 208 -0.68 -1.03 19.29
CA GLY A 208 -0.56 -0.23 20.50
C GLY A 208 -1.89 -0.06 21.24
N ARG A 209 -2.99 0.18 20.53
CA ARG A 209 -4.34 0.25 21.13
C ARG A 209 -4.84 -1.10 21.63
N ALA A 210 -4.40 -2.20 21.03
CA ALA A 210 -4.68 -3.56 21.50
C ALA A 210 -3.77 -4.00 22.67
N GLY A 211 -2.86 -3.14 23.14
CA GLY A 211 -2.06 -3.35 24.34
C GLY A 211 -0.59 -3.72 24.10
N LEU A 212 -0.12 -3.79 22.86
CA LEU A 212 1.30 -3.97 22.54
C LEU A 212 1.66 -3.26 21.23
N ALA A 213 2.42 -2.18 21.32
CA ALA A 213 2.98 -1.53 20.14
C ALA A 213 4.16 -2.37 19.59
N ILE A 214 4.00 -2.91 18.38
CA ILE A 214 5.07 -3.63 17.69
C ILE A 214 5.77 -2.64 16.77
N ALA A 215 7.06 -2.41 17.02
CA ALA A 215 7.85 -1.44 16.28
C ALA A 215 7.76 -1.66 14.76
N ARG A 216 7.61 -0.57 13.99
CA ARG A 216 7.60 -0.63 12.51
C ARG A 216 8.78 -1.42 11.92
N SER A 217 9.97 -1.31 12.50
CA SER A 217 11.16 -2.04 12.07
C SER A 217 11.00 -3.55 12.23
N THR A 218 10.41 -4.00 13.34
CA THR A 218 10.08 -5.40 13.58
C THR A 218 9.03 -5.90 12.60
N LEU A 219 7.96 -5.13 12.37
CA LEU A 219 6.94 -5.48 11.37
C LEU A 219 7.53 -5.57 9.97
N ALA A 220 8.40 -4.63 9.58
CA ALA A 220 9.07 -4.65 8.28
C ALA A 220 9.98 -5.87 8.12
N GLN A 221 10.72 -6.23 9.17
CA GLN A 221 11.54 -7.45 9.19
C GLN A 221 10.66 -8.71 9.03
N TRP A 222 9.54 -8.80 9.74
CA TRP A 222 8.62 -9.92 9.62
C TRP A 222 8.01 -10.04 8.23
N VAL A 223 7.59 -8.93 7.63
CA VAL A 223 7.11 -8.90 6.23
C VAL A 223 8.17 -9.43 5.27
N GLY A 224 9.42 -8.97 5.40
CA GLY A 224 10.52 -9.42 4.55
C GLY A 224 10.81 -10.92 4.71
N GLN A 225 10.91 -11.40 5.95
CA GLN A 225 11.15 -12.82 6.22
C GLN A 225 9.99 -13.69 5.75
N THR A 226 8.75 -13.27 5.97
CA THR A 226 7.57 -14.00 5.50
C THR A 226 7.56 -14.08 3.97
N GLY A 227 7.91 -12.99 3.28
CA GLY A 227 8.04 -12.98 1.83
C GLY A 227 9.03 -14.03 1.31
N VAL A 228 10.20 -14.18 1.94
CA VAL A 228 11.18 -15.22 1.58
C VAL A 228 10.61 -16.62 1.78
N GLN A 229 9.90 -16.86 2.88
CA GLN A 229 9.33 -18.17 3.20
C GLN A 229 8.16 -18.56 2.31
N LEU A 230 7.48 -17.57 1.70
CA LEU A 230 6.41 -17.79 0.73
C LEU A 230 6.93 -18.11 -0.69
N GLN A 231 8.23 -17.97 -0.95
CA GLN A 231 8.82 -18.19 -2.28
C GLN A 231 8.43 -19.54 -2.91
N PRO A 232 8.44 -20.69 -2.20
CA PRO A 232 8.03 -21.96 -2.81
C PRO A 232 6.58 -21.97 -3.31
N LEU A 233 5.69 -21.24 -2.64
CA LEU A 233 4.29 -21.10 -3.07
C LEU A 233 4.19 -20.17 -4.30
N VAL A 234 4.97 -19.09 -4.32
CA VAL A 234 5.06 -18.19 -5.48
C VAL A 234 5.59 -18.94 -6.70
N ASP A 235 6.63 -19.76 -6.54
CA ASP A 235 7.20 -20.57 -7.62
C ASP A 235 6.18 -21.59 -8.14
N ALA A 236 5.49 -22.30 -7.24
CA ALA A 236 4.43 -23.24 -7.65
C ALA A 236 3.28 -22.53 -8.39
N LEU A 237 2.84 -21.37 -7.90
CA LEU A 237 1.80 -20.57 -8.54
C LEU A 237 2.25 -20.07 -9.90
N ARG A 238 3.53 -19.70 -10.05
CA ARG A 238 4.13 -19.29 -11.32
C ARG A 238 4.06 -20.40 -12.35
N GLU A 239 4.44 -21.62 -11.98
CA GLU A 239 4.34 -22.78 -12.90
C GLU A 239 2.89 -23.03 -13.34
N VAL A 240 1.91 -22.85 -12.44
CA VAL A 240 0.48 -22.96 -12.77
C VAL A 240 0.03 -21.87 -13.74
N VAL A 241 0.45 -20.61 -13.54
CA VAL A 241 0.12 -19.49 -14.44
C VAL A 241 0.77 -19.71 -15.81
N LEU A 242 2.05 -20.08 -15.86
CA LEU A 242 2.78 -20.27 -17.11
C LEU A 242 2.34 -21.50 -17.91
N ALA A 243 1.70 -22.49 -17.26
CA ALA A 243 1.09 -23.63 -17.94
C ALA A 243 -0.23 -23.28 -18.66
N GLN A 244 -0.82 -22.10 -18.42
CA GLN A 244 -2.05 -21.70 -19.09
C GLN A 244 -1.81 -21.37 -20.58
N ARG A 245 -2.81 -21.66 -21.42
CA ARG A 245 -2.76 -21.33 -22.87
C ARG A 245 -2.73 -19.83 -23.13
N VAL A 246 -3.34 -19.05 -22.24
CA VAL A 246 -3.42 -17.60 -22.30
C VAL A 246 -3.09 -17.07 -20.91
N VAL A 247 -2.18 -16.11 -20.85
CA VAL A 247 -1.75 -15.41 -19.64
C VAL A 247 -1.92 -13.92 -19.90
N HIS A 248 -2.54 -13.22 -18.96
CA HIS A 248 -2.56 -11.76 -18.98
C HIS A 248 -1.36 -11.25 -18.19
N ALA A 249 -0.73 -10.19 -18.69
CA ALA A 249 0.37 -9.52 -18.02
C ALA A 249 0.06 -8.02 -17.97
N ASP A 250 0.30 -7.42 -16.82
CA ASP A 250 0.18 -5.98 -16.63
C ASP A 250 1.48 -5.44 -16.00
N GLU A 251 1.90 -4.25 -16.44
CA GLU A 251 3.02 -3.54 -15.85
C GLU A 251 2.54 -2.29 -15.11
N THR A 252 2.96 -2.16 -13.86
CA THR A 252 2.76 -0.94 -13.08
C THR A 252 4.11 -0.26 -12.86
N PRO A 253 4.35 0.94 -13.42
CA PRO A 253 5.57 1.67 -13.17
C PRO A 253 5.59 2.21 -11.73
N VAL A 254 6.71 2.02 -11.04
CA VAL A 254 6.92 2.48 -9.66
C VAL A 254 8.21 3.28 -9.54
N GLN A 255 8.24 4.25 -8.63
CA GLN A 255 9.45 4.99 -8.29
C GLN A 255 10.20 4.25 -7.18
N MET A 256 11.32 3.62 -7.53
CA MET A 256 12.15 2.88 -6.57
C MET A 256 13.35 3.72 -6.16
N LEU A 257 13.60 3.79 -4.84
CA LEU A 257 14.80 4.45 -4.31
C LEU A 257 16.07 3.83 -4.90
N ALA A 258 17.00 4.66 -5.36
CA ALA A 258 18.35 4.23 -5.76
C ALA A 258 19.34 4.60 -4.64
N PRO A 259 19.72 3.65 -3.75
CA PRO A 259 20.59 3.93 -2.62
C PRO A 259 21.91 4.57 -3.08
N GLY A 260 22.33 5.63 -2.38
CA GLY A 260 23.55 6.39 -2.72
C GLY A 260 23.36 7.51 -3.73
N GLN A 261 22.26 7.54 -4.49
CA GLN A 261 22.04 8.57 -5.52
C GLN A 261 21.09 9.71 -5.10
N LYS A 262 20.47 9.60 -3.91
CA LYS A 262 19.43 10.53 -3.40
C LYS A 262 18.30 10.82 -4.40
N LYS A 263 18.06 9.90 -5.33
CA LYS A 263 17.03 9.98 -6.37
C LYS A 263 16.29 8.66 -6.44
N THR A 264 15.07 8.69 -6.96
CA THR A 264 14.36 7.49 -7.40
C THR A 264 14.66 7.22 -8.87
N HIS A 265 14.52 5.96 -9.27
CA HIS A 265 14.49 5.56 -10.67
C HIS A 265 13.17 4.88 -10.97
N ARG A 266 12.74 4.92 -12.23
CA ARG A 266 11.55 4.19 -12.68
C ARG A 266 11.88 2.70 -12.72
N ALA A 267 11.19 1.93 -11.90
CA ALA A 267 11.14 0.49 -11.92
C ALA A 267 9.74 0.03 -12.33
N TYR A 268 9.57 -1.27 -12.51
CA TYR A 268 8.31 -1.87 -12.96
C TYR A 268 7.97 -3.05 -12.08
N VAL A 269 6.72 -3.12 -11.66
CA VAL A 269 6.13 -4.32 -11.08
C VAL A 269 5.32 -4.99 -12.17
N TRP A 270 5.61 -6.25 -12.43
CA TRP A 270 4.88 -7.07 -13.39
C TRP A 270 3.95 -7.99 -12.62
N ALA A 271 2.70 -8.06 -13.04
CA ALA A 271 1.73 -9.02 -12.55
C ALA A 271 1.31 -9.93 -13.70
N TYR A 272 1.33 -11.24 -13.48
CA TYR A 272 0.86 -12.25 -14.42
C TYR A 272 -0.36 -12.94 -13.83
N CYS A 273 -1.46 -12.99 -14.57
CA CYS A 273 -2.67 -13.65 -14.10
C CYS A 273 -3.29 -14.58 -15.12
N THR A 274 -4.03 -15.56 -14.61
CA THR A 274 -4.87 -16.44 -15.41
C THR A 274 -6.10 -15.69 -15.93
N THR A 275 -6.71 -16.20 -17.00
CA THR A 275 -7.93 -15.58 -17.56
C THR A 275 -9.16 -15.91 -16.69
N PRO A 276 -10.24 -15.12 -16.73
CA PRO A 276 -11.49 -15.46 -16.03
C PRO A 276 -12.14 -16.77 -16.48
N PHE A 277 -11.71 -17.35 -17.59
CA PHE A 277 -12.24 -18.61 -18.15
C PHE A 277 -11.47 -19.85 -17.69
N THR A 278 -10.36 -19.70 -16.96
CA THR A 278 -9.64 -20.84 -16.39
C THR A 278 -10.22 -21.22 -15.04
N ALA A 279 -10.23 -22.51 -14.73
CA ALA A 279 -10.74 -23.01 -13.45
C ALA A 279 -9.91 -22.55 -12.23
N VAL A 280 -8.65 -22.16 -12.45
CA VAL A 280 -7.75 -21.66 -11.41
C VAL A 280 -7.65 -20.15 -11.53
N GLU A 281 -8.02 -19.44 -10.46
CA GLU A 281 -7.78 -18.01 -10.28
C GLU A 281 -6.41 -17.83 -9.61
N ALA A 282 -5.43 -17.33 -10.37
CA ALA A 282 -4.07 -17.15 -9.86
C ALA A 282 -3.44 -15.86 -10.40
N VAL A 283 -2.67 -15.19 -9.53
CA VAL A 283 -1.88 -13.99 -9.84
C VAL A 283 -0.50 -14.15 -9.22
N VAL A 284 0.56 -13.87 -9.99
CA VAL A 284 1.97 -13.88 -9.55
C VAL A 284 2.63 -12.57 -9.91
#